data_AF-A0A3B8RRP0-F1
#
_entry.id   AF-A0A3B8RRP0-F1
#
_cell.length_a   1.000
_cell.length_b   1.000
_cell.length_c   1.000
_cell.angle_alpha   90.00
_cell.angle_beta   90.00
_cell.angle_gamma   90.00
#
_symmetry.space_group_name_H-M   'P 1'
#
loop_
_entity.id
_entity.type
_entity.pdbx_description
1 polymer ?
#
loop_
_entity_poly.entity_id
_entity_poly.type
_entity_poly.pdbx_seq_one_letter_code
_entity_poly.pdbx_strand_id
1 'polypeptide(L)'
;MKRDLDLVRKILLAIEAMVNGRVDCDIEIPGFTKDQIGYHVFLMGQAGLLKVVDITDLDSKSPQAAPIHLTWAGHEFLDASKDEGLWSKAKSKVIKPAGGVAFDVLLEWLKAEVKQRIGL
;
A
#
# COMPACT_ATOMS: atom_id res chain seq x y z
N MET A 1 -9.79 -10.40 -6.02
CA MET A 1 -9.27 -10.74 -4.67
C MET A 1 -9.69 -9.67 -3.66
N LYS A 2 -9.75 -9.97 -2.36
CA LYS A 2 -10.04 -8.96 -1.33
C LYS A 2 -8.84 -8.02 -1.17
N ARG A 3 -9.08 -6.71 -1.09
CA ARG A 3 -8.05 -5.70 -0.83
C ARG A 3 -7.56 -5.82 0.61
N ASP A 4 -6.27 -6.04 0.79
CA ASP A 4 -5.56 -6.17 2.06
C ASP A 4 -4.64 -4.95 2.26
N LEU A 5 -4.96 -4.14 3.26
CA LEU A 5 -4.23 -2.92 3.58
C LEU A 5 -2.90 -3.20 4.29
N ASP A 6 -2.76 -4.32 5.00
CA ASP A 6 -1.47 -4.72 5.56
C ASP A 6 -0.51 -5.12 4.42
N LEU A 7 -1.02 -5.78 3.36
CA LEU A 7 -0.21 -6.06 2.17
C LEU A 7 0.20 -4.76 1.44
N VAL A 8 -0.72 -3.81 1.25
CA VAL A 8 -0.39 -2.49 0.68
C VAL A 8 0.77 -1.84 1.42
N ARG A 9 0.69 -1.78 2.76
CA ARG A 9 1.75 -1.20 3.60
C ARG A 9 3.07 -1.95 3.45
N LYS A 10 3.05 -3.29 3.44
CA LYS A 10 4.26 -4.11 3.26
C LYS A 10 4.92 -3.90 1.90
N ILE A 11 4.14 -3.75 0.82
CA ILE A 11 4.67 -3.44 -0.51
C ILE A 11 5.39 -2.09 -0.50
N LEU A 12 4.77 -1.05 0.07
CA LEU A 12 5.38 0.27 0.13
C LEU A 12 6.69 0.26 0.93
N LEU A 13 6.72 -0.41 2.09
CA LEU A 13 7.93 -0.58 2.90
C LEU A 13 9.03 -1.34 2.15
N ALA A 14 8.67 -2.39 1.40
CA ALA A 14 9.64 -3.15 0.61
C ALA A 14 10.26 -2.31 -0.52
N ILE A 15 9.46 -1.45 -1.17
CA ILE A 15 9.93 -0.54 -2.22
C ILE A 15 10.79 0.59 -1.64
N GLU A 16 10.40 1.16 -0.50
CA GLU A 16 11.18 2.21 0.18
C GLU A 16 12.57 1.73 0.61
N ALA A 17 12.71 0.46 0.96
CA ALA A 17 14.00 -0.14 1.31
C ALA A 17 14.97 -0.29 0.11
N MET A 18 14.51 -0.07 -1.12
CA MET A 18 15.33 -0.15 -2.33
C MET A 18 16.16 1.12 -2.52
N VAL A 19 17.48 0.96 -2.69
CA VAL A 19 18.46 2.06 -2.69
C VAL A 19 18.25 3.06 -3.83
N ASN A 20 17.68 2.63 -4.96
CA ASN A 20 17.70 3.40 -6.21
C ASN A 20 16.38 4.14 -6.47
N GLY A 21 15.37 4.01 -5.59
CA GLY A 21 14.02 4.53 -5.81
C GLY A 21 13.27 3.89 -6.99
N ARG A 22 13.88 2.89 -7.64
CA ARG A 22 13.33 2.10 -8.75
C ARG A 22 13.22 0.64 -8.33
N VAL A 23 12.12 0.01 -8.71
CA VAL A 23 11.93 -1.42 -8.52
C VAL A 23 12.56 -2.17 -9.69
N ASP A 24 13.73 -2.76 -9.43
CA ASP A 24 14.50 -3.52 -10.43
C ASP A 24 14.40 -5.05 -10.21
N CYS A 25 13.65 -5.50 -9.20
CA CYS A 25 13.47 -6.90 -8.86
C CYS A 25 12.01 -7.24 -8.51
N ASP A 26 11.68 -8.53 -8.58
CA ASP A 26 10.40 -9.04 -8.09
C ASP A 26 10.25 -8.75 -6.60
N ILE A 27 9.09 -8.20 -6.21
CA ILE A 27 8.75 -7.98 -4.81
C ILE A 27 8.23 -9.29 -4.21
N GLU A 28 8.95 -9.82 -3.23
CA GLU A 28 8.53 -10.99 -2.47
C GLU A 28 8.13 -10.60 -1.05
N ILE A 29 6.91 -10.96 -0.64
CA ILE A 29 6.39 -10.68 0.70
C ILE A 29 5.96 -12.00 1.34
N PRO A 30 6.58 -12.42 2.45
CA PRO A 30 6.24 -13.65 3.14
C PRO A 30 4.74 -13.73 3.48
N GLY A 31 4.12 -14.87 3.13
CA GLY A 31 2.70 -15.14 3.37
C GLY A 31 1.75 -14.70 2.25
N PHE A 32 2.26 -14.14 1.15
CA PHE A 32 1.46 -13.75 -0.01
C PHE A 32 1.98 -14.40 -1.30
N THR A 33 1.07 -14.74 -2.20
CA THR A 33 1.41 -15.27 -3.52
C THR A 33 1.77 -14.14 -4.50
N LYS A 34 2.48 -14.48 -5.59
CA LYS A 34 2.77 -13.51 -6.66
C LYS A 34 1.49 -12.87 -7.22
N ASP A 35 0.45 -13.68 -7.43
CA ASP A 35 -0.86 -13.19 -7.90
C ASP A 35 -1.49 -12.17 -6.93
N GLN A 36 -1.38 -12.41 -5.62
CA GLN A 36 -1.87 -11.47 -4.62
C GLN A 36 -1.07 -10.17 -4.65
N ILE A 37 0.25 -10.25 -4.73
CA ILE A 37 1.13 -9.08 -4.76
C ILE A 37 0.82 -8.25 -6.01
N GLY A 38 0.86 -8.84 -7.20
CA GLY A 38 0.67 -8.09 -8.44
C GLY A 38 -0.76 -7.53 -8.61
N TYR A 39 -1.79 -8.22 -8.08
CA TYR A 39 -3.14 -7.64 -7.99
C TYR A 39 -3.19 -6.41 -7.07
N HIS A 40 -2.47 -6.43 -5.94
CA HIS A 40 -2.40 -5.28 -5.04
C HIS A 40 -1.58 -4.14 -5.64
N VAL A 41 -0.48 -4.43 -6.34
CA VAL A 41 0.28 -3.43 -7.10
C VAL A 41 -0.61 -2.78 -8.16
N PHE A 42 -1.43 -3.55 -8.88
CA PHE A 42 -2.40 -3.01 -9.84
C PHE A 42 -3.38 -2.02 -9.19
N LEU A 43 -3.97 -2.38 -8.04
CA LEU A 43 -4.85 -1.49 -7.28
C LEU A 43 -4.11 -0.24 -6.74
N MET A 44 -2.87 -0.40 -6.29
CA MET A 44 -2.03 0.70 -5.80
C MET A 44 -1.68 1.69 -6.92
N GLY A 45 -1.52 1.21 -8.14
CA GLY A 45 -1.41 2.05 -9.34
C GLY A 45 -2.66 2.89 -9.57
N GLN A 46 -3.86 2.29 -9.47
CA GLN A 46 -5.13 3.03 -9.59
C GLN A 46 -5.33 4.06 -8.47
N ALA A 47 -4.91 3.73 -7.26
CA ALA A 47 -4.94 4.65 -6.12
C ALA A 47 -3.84 5.73 -6.18
N GLY A 48 -2.99 5.71 -7.20
CA GLY A 48 -1.92 6.68 -7.39
C GLY A 48 -0.79 6.58 -6.37
N LEU A 49 -0.64 5.46 -5.66
CA LEU A 49 0.45 5.23 -4.68
C LEU A 49 1.74 4.77 -5.35
N LEU A 50 1.61 4.06 -6.47
CA LEU A 50 2.72 3.53 -7.26
C LEU A 50 2.59 3.97 -8.71
N LYS A 51 3.72 4.26 -9.33
CA LYS A 51 3.80 4.20 -10.79
C LYS A 51 3.96 2.73 -11.17
N VAL A 52 3.07 2.23 -12.01
CA VAL A 52 3.04 0.81 -12.40
C VAL A 52 2.92 0.66 -13.91
N VAL A 53 3.29 -0.53 -14.41
CA VAL A 53 3.01 -0.99 -15.76
C VAL A 53 2.02 -2.16 -15.66
N ASP A 54 0.93 -2.09 -16.42
CA ASP A 54 0.01 -3.22 -16.55
C ASP A 54 0.71 -4.35 -17.30
N ILE A 55 0.75 -5.53 -16.69
CA ILE A 55 1.36 -6.74 -17.25
C ILE A 55 0.33 -7.87 -17.36
N THR A 56 -0.96 -7.53 -17.32
CA THR A 56 -2.05 -8.49 -17.45
C THR A 56 -2.03 -9.09 -18.86
N ASP A 57 -1.88 -10.40 -18.94
CA ASP A 57 -1.92 -11.17 -20.18
C ASP A 57 -3.11 -12.14 -20.22
N LEU A 58 -3.22 -12.94 -21.28
CA LEU A 58 -4.30 -13.92 -21.45
C LEU A 58 -4.23 -15.09 -20.45
N ASP A 59 -3.04 -15.38 -19.91
CA ASP A 59 -2.82 -16.46 -18.95
C ASP A 59 -3.03 -15.99 -17.49
N SER A 60 -3.16 -14.68 -17.29
CA SER A 60 -3.33 -14.03 -15.99
C SER A 60 -4.70 -14.35 -15.39
N LYS A 61 -4.70 -14.92 -14.18
CA LYS A 61 -5.92 -15.26 -13.43
C LYS A 61 -6.64 -14.03 -12.84
N SER A 62 -5.95 -12.89 -12.78
CA SER A 62 -6.45 -11.61 -12.31
C SER A 62 -5.62 -10.48 -12.90
N PRO A 63 -6.07 -9.21 -12.84
CA PRO A 63 -5.23 -8.08 -13.21
C PRO A 63 -3.90 -8.09 -12.44
N GLN A 64 -2.80 -7.86 -13.15
CA GLN A 64 -1.45 -7.84 -12.61
C GLN A 64 -0.74 -6.55 -13.05
N ALA A 65 0.09 -5.99 -12.18
CA ALA A 65 0.95 -4.87 -12.54
C ALA A 65 2.34 -5.03 -11.94
N ALA A 66 3.34 -4.54 -12.66
CA ALA A 66 4.71 -4.40 -12.18
C ALA A 66 4.92 -2.97 -11.63
N PRO A 67 5.43 -2.80 -10.40
CA PRO A 67 5.73 -1.48 -9.88
C PRO A 67 7.02 -0.94 -10.49
N ILE A 68 7.08 0.37 -10.72
CA ILE A 68 8.28 1.07 -11.21
C ILE A 68 8.91 1.86 -10.06
N HIS A 69 8.13 2.68 -9.37
CA HIS A 69 8.57 3.49 -8.23
C HIS A 69 7.38 4.00 -7.40
N LEU A 70 7.66 4.50 -6.19
CA LEU A 70 6.69 5.22 -5.36
C LEU A 70 6.30 6.55 -6.01
N THR A 71 5.03 6.93 -5.90
CA THR A 71 4.61 8.31 -6.20
C THR A 71 4.75 9.18 -4.95
N TRP A 72 4.58 10.49 -5.12
CA TRP A 72 4.50 11.40 -3.97
C TRP A 72 3.39 11.00 -2.97
N ALA A 73 2.19 10.69 -3.47
CA ALA A 73 1.10 10.23 -2.63
C ALA A 73 1.41 8.88 -1.95
N GLY A 74 2.18 8.01 -2.61
CA GLY A 74 2.73 6.79 -2.04
C GLY A 74 3.63 7.06 -0.84
N HIS A 75 4.54 8.03 -0.95
CA HIS A 75 5.38 8.48 0.16
C HIS A 75 4.55 9.06 1.30
N GLU A 76 3.58 9.93 1.03
CA GLU A 76 2.73 10.51 2.08
C GLU A 76 1.93 9.44 2.86
N PHE A 77 1.35 8.48 2.15
CA PHE A 77 0.64 7.38 2.81
C PHE A 77 1.61 6.47 3.59
N LEU A 78 2.80 6.20 3.04
CA LEU A 78 3.80 5.41 3.72
C LEU A 78 4.24 6.09 5.02
N ASP A 79 4.61 7.36 4.99
CA ASP A 79 5.01 8.12 6.17
C ASP A 79 3.91 8.14 7.23
N ALA A 80 2.65 8.35 6.82
CA ALA A 80 1.50 8.34 7.70
C ALA A 80 1.18 6.95 8.29
N SER A 81 1.60 5.86 7.63
CA SER A 81 1.36 4.48 8.05
C SER A 81 2.59 3.76 8.61
N LYS A 82 3.78 4.38 8.58
CA LYS A 82 5.06 3.74 8.93
C LYS A 82 5.14 3.35 10.39
N ASP A 83 4.60 4.18 11.29
CA ASP A 83 4.57 3.91 12.73
C ASP A 83 3.67 2.71 13.08
N GLU A 84 4.26 1.64 13.64
CA GLU A 84 3.54 0.44 14.04
C GLU A 84 2.43 0.72 15.08
N GLY A 85 2.69 1.63 16.01
CA GLY A 85 1.71 2.02 17.04
C GLY A 85 0.48 2.67 16.42
N LEU A 86 0.69 3.63 15.51
CA LEU A 86 -0.36 4.31 14.76
C LEU A 86 -1.10 3.34 13.85
N TRP A 87 -0.39 2.45 13.15
CA TRP A 87 -0.98 1.45 12.28
C TRP A 87 -1.87 0.47 13.06
N SER A 88 -1.43 0.02 14.23
CA SER A 88 -2.25 -0.82 15.12
C SER A 88 -3.51 -0.11 15.60
N LYS A 89 -3.41 1.19 15.92
CA LYS A 89 -4.56 2.03 16.26
C LYS A 89 -5.51 2.20 15.07
N ALA A 90 -4.99 2.42 13.86
CA ALA A 90 -5.78 2.49 12.63
C ALA A 90 -6.54 1.18 12.38
N LYS A 91 -5.87 0.04 12.58
CA LYS A 91 -6.48 -1.28 12.44
C LYS A 91 -7.65 -1.49 13.39
N SER A 92 -7.48 -1.13 14.66
CA SER A 92 -8.52 -1.33 15.67
C SER A 92 -9.69 -0.34 15.56
N LYS A 93 -9.41 0.92 15.23
CA LYS A 93 -10.44 1.98 15.21
C LYS A 93 -11.14 2.18 13.87
N VAL A 94 -10.47 1.90 12.77
CA VAL A 94 -10.94 2.24 11.42
C VAL A 94 -11.16 0.98 10.60
N ILE A 95 -10.11 0.16 10.43
CA ILE A 95 -10.13 -0.93 9.45
C ILE A 95 -11.02 -2.10 9.89
N LYS A 96 -10.94 -2.53 11.16
CA LYS A 96 -11.75 -3.66 11.68
C LYS A 96 -13.23 -3.32 11.86
N PRO A 97 -13.63 -2.19 12.49
CA PRO A 97 -15.04 -1.94 12.80
C PRO A 97 -15.91 -1.70 11.56
N ALA A 98 -15.34 -1.16 10.49
CA ALA A 98 -16.11 -0.78 9.30
C ALA A 98 -16.40 -1.95 8.34
N GLY A 99 -15.83 -3.15 8.55
CA GLY A 99 -15.92 -4.28 7.60
C GLY A 99 -15.21 -4.05 6.26
N GLY A 100 -14.74 -2.83 6.02
CA GLY A 100 -13.97 -2.33 4.88
C GLY A 100 -14.01 -0.81 4.88
N VAL A 101 -12.86 -0.13 4.71
CA VAL A 101 -12.78 1.34 4.72
C VAL A 101 -12.27 1.83 3.37
N ALA A 102 -12.92 2.85 2.81
CA ALA A 102 -12.41 3.57 1.65
C ALA A 102 -10.99 4.07 1.92
N PHE A 103 -10.08 3.93 0.94
CA PHE A 103 -8.67 4.27 1.13
C PHE A 103 -8.48 5.70 1.65
N ASP A 104 -9.20 6.66 1.08
CA ASP A 104 -9.13 8.08 1.47
C ASP A 104 -9.51 8.32 2.93
N VAL A 105 -10.54 7.64 3.43
CA VAL A 105 -10.98 7.77 4.83
C VAL A 105 -9.89 7.29 5.79
N LEU A 106 -9.17 6.22 5.45
CA LEU A 106 -8.03 5.76 6.23
C LEU A 106 -6.89 6.77 6.20
N LEU A 107 -6.55 7.30 5.02
CA LEU A 107 -5.48 8.29 4.86
C LEU A 107 -5.77 9.57 5.65
N GLU A 108 -7.00 10.10 5.56
CA GLU A 108 -7.41 11.28 6.31
C GLU A 108 -7.33 11.06 7.83
N TRP A 109 -7.74 9.89 8.30
CA TRP A 109 -7.62 9.54 9.71
C TRP A 109 -6.15 9.47 10.18
N LEU A 110 -5.27 8.84 9.38
CA LEU A 110 -3.84 8.78 9.70
C LEU A 110 -3.22 10.18 9.75
N LYS A 111 -3.53 11.04 8.78
CA LYS A 111 -3.08 12.45 8.76
C LYS A 111 -3.55 13.21 10.00
N ALA A 112 -4.80 13.04 10.42
CA ALA A 112 -5.34 13.70 11.61
C ALA A 112 -4.61 13.25 12.90
N GLU A 113 -4.31 11.97 13.03
CA GLU A 113 -3.57 11.43 14.18
C GLU A 113 -2.10 11.88 14.21
N VAL A 114 -1.46 12.00 13.05
CA VAL A 114 -0.09 12.57 12.96
C VAL A 114 -0.10 14.04 13.41
N LYS A 115 -1.06 14.85 12.95
CA LYS A 115 -1.22 16.26 13.37
C LYS A 115 -1.36 16.40 14.89
N GLN A 116 -2.22 15.58 15.50
CA GLN A 116 -2.40 15.56 16.96
C GLN A 116 -1.08 15.26 17.71
N ARG A 117 -0.26 14.33 17.19
CA ARG A 117 1.03 13.99 17.83
C ARG A 117 2.06 15.12 17.77
N ILE A 118 1.99 15.98 16.76
CA ILE A 118 2.91 17.12 16.59
C ILE A 118 2.32 18.45 17.08
N GLY A 119 1.13 18.43 17.69
CA GLY A 119 0.51 19.63 18.28
C GLY A 119 -0.13 20.58 17.27
N LEU A 120 -0.53 20.08 16.10
CA LEU A 120 -1.30 20.81 15.08
C LEU A 120 -2.80 20.47 15.09
#